data_AF-A0ABD5YPB5-F1
#
_entry.id   AF-A0ABD5YPB5-F1
#
_cell.length_a   1.000
_cell.length_b   1.000
_cell.length_c   1.000
_cell.angle_alpha   90.00
_cell.angle_beta   90.00
_cell.angle_gamma   90.00
#
_symmetry.space_group_name_H-M   'P 1'
#
loop_
_entity.id
_entity.type
_entity.pdbx_description
1 polymer ?
#
loop_
_entity_poly.entity_id
_entity_poly.type
_entity_poly.pdbx_seq_one_letter_code
_entity_poly.pdbx_strand_id
1 'polypeptide(L)'
;MSKRRLTRRHLLTSTTFTLLGGLAGCIEVPVDESVSAPSEPTSKSSGNTPSTPTETWTEPATPNQPTEEKEEDRINDVDFVNKKKSSGGYVDFDLQVGANTWMEDVDPPEDEAGEPYFAVTINDTLVARTDVVPFRKEGSFPIPIKRAALDRFDAGTLEVRVLLFDEDSHSDDLYDTWSGTIEYAPANQLNGDRPAERSSLASHDTK
;
A
#
# COMPACT_ATOMS: atom_id res chain seq x y z
N MET A 1 4.19 -32.36 -28.75
CA MET A 1 4.58 -31.50 -29.89
C MET A 1 5.24 -30.25 -29.34
N SER A 2 6.48 -29.99 -29.75
CA SER A 2 7.41 -29.06 -29.10
C SER A 2 7.31 -27.66 -29.70
N LYS A 3 6.98 -26.64 -28.89
CA LYS A 3 6.86 -25.24 -29.33
C LYS A 3 8.26 -24.58 -29.25
N ARG A 4 8.76 -24.13 -30.41
CA ARG A 4 10.04 -23.41 -30.52
C ARG A 4 9.87 -21.94 -30.17
N ARG A 5 10.85 -21.41 -29.44
CA ARG A 5 11.08 -20.00 -29.08
C ARG A 5 11.60 -19.18 -30.27
N LEU A 6 11.78 -17.86 -30.00
CA LEU A 6 12.56 -16.80 -30.70
C LEU A 6 11.78 -15.99 -31.77
N THR A 7 11.83 -14.65 -31.86
CA THR A 7 12.58 -13.59 -31.16
C THR A 7 11.88 -12.25 -31.46
N ARG A 8 11.65 -11.38 -30.47
CA ARG A 8 11.12 -10.02 -30.66
C ARG A 8 12.31 -9.08 -30.92
N ARG A 9 12.38 -8.44 -32.09
CA ARG A 9 13.34 -7.35 -32.35
C ARG A 9 12.77 -6.05 -31.81
N HIS A 10 13.50 -5.43 -30.89
CA HIS A 10 13.28 -4.06 -30.42
C HIS A 10 13.58 -3.06 -31.54
N LEU A 11 12.66 -2.14 -31.78
CA LEU A 11 12.95 -0.84 -32.39
C LEU A 11 12.65 0.21 -31.32
N LEU A 12 13.72 0.80 -30.79
CA LEU A 12 13.69 1.99 -29.96
C LEU A 12 13.54 3.21 -30.86
N THR A 13 12.51 4.01 -30.66
CA THR A 13 12.44 5.39 -31.16
C THR A 13 12.49 6.33 -29.97
N SER A 14 13.63 6.97 -29.77
CA SER A 14 13.82 8.09 -28.85
C SER A 14 13.08 9.33 -29.37
N THR A 15 12.19 9.89 -28.55
CA THR A 15 11.62 11.21 -28.79
C THR A 15 12.40 12.23 -27.98
N THR A 16 13.15 13.09 -28.67
CA THR A 16 13.85 14.25 -28.12
C THR A 16 12.85 15.38 -27.85
N PHE A 17 12.80 15.85 -26.60
CA PHE A 17 12.05 17.03 -26.21
C PHE A 17 12.97 18.25 -26.27
N THR A 18 12.61 19.25 -27.08
CA THR A 18 13.37 20.50 -27.22
C THR A 18 12.73 21.55 -26.32
N LEU A 19 13.47 22.06 -25.32
CA LEU A 19 13.02 23.19 -24.49
C LEU A 19 13.72 24.47 -24.97
N LEU A 20 12.92 25.40 -25.50
CA LEU A 20 13.38 26.68 -26.03
C LEU A 20 13.03 27.81 -25.02
N GLY A 21 14.07 28.47 -24.52
CA GLY A 21 14.20 29.92 -24.32
C GLY A 21 13.18 30.70 -23.46
N GLY A 22 13.71 31.43 -22.47
CA GLY A 22 13.03 32.55 -21.82
C GLY A 22 13.95 33.32 -20.86
N LEU A 23 14.52 34.42 -21.36
CA LEU A 23 15.53 35.29 -20.73
C LEU A 23 14.94 36.33 -19.74
N ALA A 24 15.86 36.85 -18.93
CA ALA A 24 15.98 38.22 -18.41
C ALA A 24 15.36 38.54 -17.04
N GLY A 25 16.24 39.00 -16.14
CA GLY A 25 15.88 39.63 -14.87
C GLY A 25 17.11 39.87 -13.98
N CYS A 26 18.08 40.67 -14.45
CA CYS A 26 19.20 41.12 -13.63
C CYS A 26 18.74 42.24 -12.69
N ILE A 27 19.01 42.10 -11.39
CA ILE A 27 19.05 43.22 -10.44
C ILE A 27 20.33 43.06 -9.62
N GLU A 28 21.26 43.99 -9.83
CA GLU A 28 22.44 44.23 -9.01
C GLU A 28 22.06 45.16 -7.85
N VAL A 29 22.56 44.88 -6.64
CA VAL A 29 22.88 45.92 -5.64
C VAL A 29 24.10 45.45 -4.81
N PRO A 30 25.04 46.32 -4.41
CA PRO A 30 26.41 45.91 -4.09
C PRO A 30 26.86 46.21 -2.62
N VAL A 31 28.01 45.59 -2.24
CA VAL A 31 29.02 45.93 -1.17
C VAL A 31 28.58 46.16 0.29
N ASP A 32 29.33 45.91 1.39
CA ASP A 32 30.68 45.40 1.73
C ASP A 32 30.67 45.05 3.26
N GLU A 33 31.82 44.63 3.81
CA GLU A 33 32.24 44.58 5.23
C GLU A 33 31.89 43.36 6.13
N SER A 34 32.88 42.45 6.16
CA SER A 34 33.60 41.94 7.35
C SER A 34 33.10 42.34 8.76
N VAL A 35 32.93 41.36 9.67
CA VAL A 35 33.59 41.29 11.00
C VAL A 35 33.07 40.09 11.85
N SER A 36 34.04 39.36 12.42
CA SER A 36 34.10 38.56 13.66
C SER A 36 33.02 37.53 14.06
N ALA A 37 33.50 36.30 14.30
CA ALA A 37 32.90 35.32 15.20
C ALA A 37 32.91 35.81 16.66
N PRO A 38 31.89 35.44 17.46
CA PRO A 38 32.21 34.61 18.63
C PRO A 38 31.11 33.59 19.05
N SER A 39 31.61 32.46 19.56
CA SER A 39 31.13 31.55 20.63
C SER A 39 29.64 31.21 20.87
N GLU A 40 29.42 29.89 21.05
CA GLU A 40 28.20 29.20 21.50
C GLU A 40 27.49 29.85 22.72
N PRO A 41 26.16 29.65 22.82
CA PRO A 41 25.69 28.82 23.92
C PRO A 41 24.74 27.69 23.52
N THR A 42 24.94 26.56 24.19
CA THR A 42 24.15 25.33 24.18
C THR A 42 22.67 25.60 24.49
N SER A 43 21.82 25.61 23.46
CA SER A 43 20.37 25.56 23.65
C SER A 43 19.94 24.10 23.80
N LYS A 44 19.58 23.71 25.03
CA LYS A 44 18.80 22.49 25.28
C LYS A 44 17.44 22.64 24.58
N SER A 45 17.36 22.16 23.34
CA SER A 45 16.08 21.95 22.67
C SER A 45 15.34 20.84 23.42
N SER A 46 14.39 21.25 24.25
CA SER A 46 13.42 20.35 24.87
C SER A 46 12.61 19.76 23.73
N GLY A 47 12.85 18.48 23.43
CA GLY A 47 12.21 17.75 22.35
C GLY A 47 10.69 17.78 22.51
N ASN A 48 10.04 18.66 21.76
CA ASN A 48 8.62 18.58 21.53
C ASN A 48 8.45 17.51 20.45
N THR A 49 8.43 16.23 20.86
CA THR A 49 8.15 15.12 19.95
C THR A 49 6.78 15.40 19.32
N PRO A 50 6.69 15.61 18.00
CA PRO A 50 5.41 15.77 17.35
C PRO A 50 4.60 14.51 17.62
N SER A 51 3.45 14.63 18.28
CA SER A 51 2.51 13.53 18.36
C SER A 51 2.01 13.29 16.93
N THR A 52 2.40 12.17 16.33
CA THR A 52 1.92 11.76 15.01
C THR A 52 0.40 11.74 15.04
N PRO A 53 -0.29 12.41 14.09
CA PRO A 53 -1.74 12.36 14.03
C PRO A 53 -2.20 10.90 13.94
N THR A 54 -3.16 10.53 14.79
CA THR A 54 -3.82 9.24 14.71
C THR A 54 -4.53 9.16 13.36
N GLU A 55 -4.10 8.23 12.52
CA GLU A 55 -4.72 7.98 11.22
C GLU A 55 -6.15 7.45 11.45
N THR A 56 -7.16 8.23 11.06
CA THR A 56 -8.55 7.76 11.09
C THR A 56 -8.82 6.94 9.84
N TRP A 57 -9.01 5.63 10.03
CA TRP A 57 -9.54 4.74 9.00
C TRP A 57 -11.05 4.59 9.16
N THR A 58 -11.75 4.55 8.02
CA THR A 58 -13.17 4.26 7.93
C THR A 58 -13.31 3.07 7.00
N GLU A 59 -14.23 2.17 7.33
CA GLU A 59 -14.50 0.99 6.53
C GLU A 59 -14.89 1.39 5.10
N PRO A 60 -14.25 0.81 4.06
CA PRO A 60 -14.60 1.12 2.68
C PRO A 60 -16.02 0.66 2.34
N ALA A 61 -16.64 1.33 1.36
CA ALA A 61 -17.90 0.87 0.80
C ALA A 61 -17.71 -0.50 0.12
N THR A 62 -18.62 -1.44 0.38
CA THR A 62 -18.62 -2.74 -0.29
C THR A 62 -18.89 -2.58 -1.78
N PRO A 63 -18.38 -3.48 -2.64
CA PRO A 63 -18.81 -3.59 -4.03
C PRO A 63 -20.33 -3.70 -4.16
N ASN A 64 -20.89 -3.19 -5.25
CA ASN A 64 -22.31 -3.36 -5.57
C ASN A 64 -22.65 -4.85 -5.71
N GLN A 65 -23.90 -5.19 -5.39
CA GLN A 65 -24.37 -6.58 -5.35
C GLN A 65 -25.64 -6.74 -6.21
N PRO A 66 -25.79 -7.87 -6.93
CA PRO A 66 -24.87 -9.01 -7.00
C PRO A 66 -23.58 -8.68 -7.76
N THR A 67 -22.52 -9.42 -7.49
CA THR A 67 -21.30 -9.40 -8.30
C THR A 67 -21.43 -10.40 -9.45
N GLU A 68 -21.10 -10.01 -10.69
CA GLU A 68 -20.92 -10.98 -11.77
C GLU A 68 -19.44 -11.34 -11.94
N GLU A 69 -19.13 -12.63 -12.03
CA GLU A 69 -17.74 -13.08 -12.22
C GLU A 69 -17.42 -13.16 -13.71
N LYS A 70 -16.42 -12.38 -14.16
CA LYS A 70 -15.92 -12.38 -15.54
C LYS A 70 -14.54 -13.06 -15.69
N GLU A 71 -13.78 -13.17 -14.59
CA GLU A 71 -12.48 -13.89 -14.45
C GLU A 71 -11.60 -13.94 -15.71
N GLU A 72 -10.71 -12.96 -15.88
CA GLU A 72 -9.90 -12.77 -17.11
C GLU A 72 -8.37 -12.71 -16.90
N ASP A 73 -7.82 -13.25 -15.80
CA ASP A 73 -6.37 -13.27 -15.50
C ASP A 73 -5.68 -11.91 -15.75
N ARG A 74 -6.18 -10.85 -15.10
CA ARG A 74 -5.76 -9.45 -15.29
C ARG A 74 -4.76 -8.94 -14.25
N ILE A 75 -4.71 -9.54 -13.07
CA ILE A 75 -3.71 -9.28 -12.02
C ILE A 75 -2.51 -10.18 -12.28
N ASN A 76 -1.41 -9.57 -12.71
CA ASN A 76 -0.17 -10.27 -13.07
C ASN A 76 0.66 -10.63 -11.83
N ASP A 77 0.73 -9.71 -10.86
CA ASP A 77 1.53 -9.84 -9.64
C ASP A 77 1.03 -8.91 -8.53
N VAL A 78 1.32 -9.30 -7.28
CA VAL A 78 1.10 -8.45 -6.10
C VAL A 78 2.29 -8.61 -5.17
N ASP A 79 2.91 -7.48 -4.82
CA ASP A 79 4.02 -7.41 -3.89
C ASP A 79 3.61 -6.73 -2.58
N PHE A 80 4.01 -7.34 -1.45
CA PHE A 80 3.95 -6.68 -0.15
C PHE A 80 5.13 -5.69 0.00
N VAL A 81 4.82 -4.39 -0.02
CA VAL A 81 5.79 -3.29 0.03
C VAL A 81 5.67 -2.48 1.33
N ASN A 82 6.59 -1.53 1.56
CA ASN A 82 6.63 -0.67 2.75
C ASN A 82 6.52 -1.39 4.11
N LYS A 83 6.96 -2.65 4.13
CA LYS A 83 6.81 -3.54 5.28
C LYS A 83 7.56 -3.04 6.52
N LYS A 84 6.86 -2.96 7.65
CA LYS A 84 7.45 -2.64 8.95
C LYS A 84 7.57 -3.91 9.80
N LYS A 85 8.80 -4.34 10.07
CA LYS A 85 9.09 -5.58 10.82
C LYS A 85 8.82 -5.45 12.32
N SER A 86 8.48 -6.59 12.93
CA SER A 86 8.38 -6.85 14.37
C SER A 86 9.06 -8.19 14.69
N SER A 87 9.14 -8.58 15.96
CA SER A 87 9.90 -9.76 16.41
C SER A 87 9.40 -11.11 15.88
N GLY A 88 8.20 -11.16 15.28
CA GLY A 88 7.60 -12.38 14.74
C GLY A 88 6.89 -12.23 13.39
N GLY A 89 7.08 -11.11 12.68
CA GLY A 89 6.34 -10.82 11.45
C GLY A 89 6.39 -9.34 11.09
N TYR A 90 5.30 -8.84 10.52
CA TYR A 90 5.15 -7.43 10.17
C TYR A 90 4.04 -6.78 11.01
N VAL A 91 4.21 -5.51 11.36
CA VAL A 91 3.18 -4.68 11.99
C VAL A 91 2.48 -3.80 10.97
N ASP A 92 3.04 -3.67 9.77
CA ASP A 92 2.53 -2.77 8.74
C ASP A 92 3.05 -3.22 7.38
N PHE A 93 2.25 -2.99 6.34
CA PHE A 93 2.59 -3.25 4.94
C PHE A 93 1.61 -2.53 4.02
N ASP A 94 2.06 -2.21 2.81
CA ASP A 94 1.20 -1.80 1.69
C ASP A 94 1.25 -2.87 0.59
N LEU A 95 0.42 -2.73 -0.43
CA LEU A 95 0.45 -3.57 -1.63
C LEU A 95 0.89 -2.76 -2.85
N GLN A 96 1.66 -3.40 -3.73
CA GLN A 96 1.92 -2.92 -5.09
C GLN A 96 1.34 -3.96 -6.04
N VAL A 97 0.33 -3.57 -6.83
CA VAL A 97 -0.42 -4.48 -7.71
C VAL A 97 0.00 -4.25 -9.16
N GLY A 98 0.55 -5.28 -9.80
CA GLY A 98 0.78 -5.31 -11.25
C GLY A 98 -0.45 -5.85 -11.97
N ALA A 99 -1.12 -5.05 -12.80
CA ALA A 99 -2.37 -5.47 -13.44
C ALA A 99 -2.62 -4.84 -14.82
N ASN A 100 -3.44 -5.51 -15.62
CA ASN A 100 -4.07 -4.99 -16.83
C ASN A 100 -5.47 -4.44 -16.50
N THR A 101 -5.59 -3.13 -16.37
CA THR A 101 -6.85 -2.43 -16.11
C THR A 101 -7.50 -1.93 -17.40
N TRP A 102 -7.00 -2.30 -18.57
CA TRP A 102 -7.60 -1.88 -19.85
C TRP A 102 -8.94 -2.59 -20.07
N MET A 103 -10.05 -1.88 -19.87
CA MET A 103 -11.44 -2.38 -19.98
C MET A 103 -12.19 -1.62 -21.09
N GLU A 104 -11.61 -1.56 -22.30
CA GLU A 104 -12.35 -1.07 -23.47
C GLU A 104 -13.35 -2.14 -23.94
N ASP A 105 -14.56 -1.70 -24.31
CA ASP A 105 -15.65 -2.52 -24.86
C ASP A 105 -16.16 -3.63 -23.92
N VAL A 106 -16.02 -3.43 -22.61
CA VAL A 106 -16.54 -4.35 -21.59
C VAL A 106 -18.08 -4.25 -21.48
N ASP A 107 -18.63 -3.03 -21.64
CA ASP A 107 -20.08 -2.80 -21.52
C ASP A 107 -20.78 -2.58 -22.87
N PRO A 108 -21.73 -3.45 -23.25
CA PRO A 108 -22.64 -3.20 -24.37
C PRO A 108 -23.97 -2.55 -23.93
N PRO A 109 -24.55 -1.57 -24.67
CA PRO A 109 -23.97 -0.70 -25.69
C PRO A 109 -24.27 0.80 -25.42
N GLU A 110 -23.23 1.58 -25.11
CA GLU A 110 -22.93 2.92 -25.65
C GLU A 110 -21.67 3.45 -24.94
N ASP A 111 -20.49 3.06 -25.46
CA ASP A 111 -19.24 3.80 -25.29
C ASP A 111 -18.76 4.14 -23.85
N GLU A 112 -19.28 3.48 -22.82
CA GLU A 112 -18.76 3.60 -21.46
C GLU A 112 -17.58 2.64 -21.31
N ALA A 113 -16.41 3.24 -21.14
CA ALA A 113 -15.23 2.48 -20.77
C ALA A 113 -15.36 2.13 -19.30
N GLY A 114 -14.99 0.90 -18.92
CA GLY A 114 -15.17 0.43 -17.54
C GLY A 114 -14.56 1.37 -16.49
N GLU A 115 -15.03 1.28 -15.27
CA GLU A 115 -14.56 1.99 -14.10
C GLU A 115 -13.74 1.05 -13.19
N PRO A 116 -12.54 0.60 -13.61
CA PRO A 116 -11.78 -0.40 -12.89
C PRO A 116 -11.39 0.13 -11.51
N TYR A 117 -11.53 -0.70 -10.48
CA TYR A 117 -11.02 -0.40 -9.15
C TYR A 117 -10.55 -1.66 -8.43
N PHE A 118 -9.74 -1.50 -7.38
CA PHE A 118 -9.30 -2.61 -6.55
C PHE A 118 -10.00 -2.61 -5.20
N ALA A 119 -10.40 -3.79 -4.76
CA ALA A 119 -10.76 -4.07 -3.37
C ALA A 119 -9.74 -5.01 -2.75
N VAL A 120 -9.45 -4.82 -1.46
CA VAL A 120 -8.55 -5.69 -0.70
C VAL A 120 -9.28 -6.26 0.50
N THR A 121 -9.30 -7.58 0.59
CA THR A 121 -9.80 -8.28 1.78
C THR A 121 -8.67 -8.94 2.53
N ILE A 122 -8.73 -8.90 3.85
CA ILE A 122 -7.87 -9.67 4.75
C ILE A 122 -8.75 -10.57 5.59
N ASN A 123 -8.53 -11.90 5.54
CA ASN A 123 -9.39 -12.90 6.19
C ASN A 123 -10.88 -12.59 5.94
N ASP A 124 -11.25 -12.46 4.65
CA ASP A 124 -12.60 -12.09 4.17
C ASP A 124 -13.12 -10.70 4.59
N THR A 125 -12.35 -9.89 5.30
CA THR A 125 -12.75 -8.54 5.74
C THR A 125 -12.22 -7.47 4.78
N LEU A 126 -13.09 -6.63 4.22
CA LEU A 126 -12.71 -5.51 3.36
C LEU A 126 -11.91 -4.46 4.14
N VAL A 127 -10.66 -4.23 3.75
CA VAL A 127 -9.74 -3.30 4.42
C VAL A 127 -9.39 -2.06 3.58
N ALA A 128 -9.45 -2.20 2.25
CA ALA A 128 -9.21 -1.11 1.32
C ALA A 128 -10.10 -1.25 0.08
N ARG A 129 -10.51 -0.11 -0.46
CA ARG A 129 -11.08 0.05 -1.79
C ARG A 129 -10.43 1.28 -2.40
N THR A 130 -9.93 1.17 -3.63
CA THR A 130 -9.40 2.33 -4.36
C THR A 130 -10.55 3.10 -5.00
N ASP A 131 -10.30 4.36 -5.33
CA ASP A 131 -11.09 5.01 -6.38
C ASP A 131 -10.84 4.31 -7.73
N VAL A 132 -11.61 4.68 -8.75
CA VAL A 132 -11.39 4.24 -10.13
C VAL A 132 -9.95 4.52 -10.56
N VAL A 133 -9.28 3.49 -11.06
CA VAL A 133 -7.89 3.54 -11.50
C VAL A 133 -7.80 3.83 -13.00
N PRO A 134 -6.72 4.46 -13.49
CA PRO A 134 -6.59 4.74 -14.91
C PRO A 134 -6.41 3.45 -15.73
N PHE A 135 -6.91 3.47 -16.96
CA PHE A 135 -6.67 2.39 -17.91
C PHE A 135 -5.19 2.22 -18.25
N ARG A 136 -4.71 0.98 -18.06
CA ARG A 136 -3.36 0.55 -18.36
C ARG A 136 -3.40 -0.90 -18.83
N LYS A 137 -2.83 -1.17 -20.01
CA LYS A 137 -2.62 -2.55 -20.47
C LYS A 137 -1.68 -3.33 -19.54
N GLU A 138 -0.71 -2.62 -18.97
CA GLU A 138 0.20 -3.09 -17.95
C GLU A 138 0.47 -1.88 -17.03
N GLY A 139 -0.02 -1.95 -15.80
CA GLY A 139 0.09 -0.88 -14.81
C GLY A 139 0.60 -1.41 -13.47
N SER A 140 1.13 -0.51 -12.66
CA SER A 140 1.53 -0.80 -11.28
C SER A 140 0.79 0.17 -10.36
N PHE A 141 -0.03 -0.38 -9.47
CA PHE A 141 -0.99 0.37 -8.65
C PHE A 141 -0.66 0.20 -7.17
N PRO A 142 -0.23 1.28 -6.47
CA PRO A 142 0.01 1.21 -5.03
C PRO A 142 -1.34 1.23 -4.30
N ILE A 143 -1.54 0.29 -3.37
CA ILE A 143 -2.70 0.25 -2.50
C ILE A 143 -2.21 0.39 -1.05
N PRO A 144 -2.36 1.57 -0.44
CA PRO A 144 -1.98 1.77 0.95
C PRO A 144 -2.95 1.02 1.86
N ILE A 145 -2.41 0.25 2.80
CA ILE A 145 -3.23 -0.42 3.82
C ILE A 145 -3.08 0.35 5.11
N LYS A 146 -4.14 1.07 5.51
CA LYS A 146 -4.07 1.90 6.72
C LYS A 146 -3.82 1.03 7.94
N ARG A 147 -2.91 1.48 8.82
CA ARG A 147 -2.56 0.75 10.04
C ARG A 147 -3.79 0.41 10.90
N ALA A 148 -4.72 1.36 11.01
CA ALA A 148 -5.96 1.18 11.76
C ALA A 148 -6.88 0.08 11.18
N ALA A 149 -6.78 -0.23 9.88
CA ALA A 149 -7.46 -1.37 9.27
C ALA A 149 -6.84 -2.72 9.69
N LEU A 150 -5.55 -2.72 10.04
CA LEU A 150 -4.83 -3.92 10.49
C LEU A 150 -5.00 -4.20 11.99
N ASP A 151 -5.30 -3.16 12.79
CA ASP A 151 -5.44 -3.26 14.25
C ASP A 151 -6.58 -4.18 14.71
N ARG A 152 -7.51 -4.55 13.82
CA ARG A 152 -8.60 -5.49 14.09
C ARG A 152 -8.21 -6.97 14.01
N PHE A 153 -7.03 -7.29 13.45
CA PHE A 153 -6.59 -8.68 13.32
C PHE A 153 -5.68 -9.08 14.48
N ASP A 154 -5.77 -10.35 14.87
CA ASP A 154 -4.84 -10.96 15.80
C ASP A 154 -3.49 -11.28 15.13
N ALA A 155 -2.46 -11.52 15.94
CA ALA A 155 -1.18 -12.00 15.44
C ALA A 155 -1.34 -13.36 14.73
N GLY A 156 -0.64 -13.55 13.61
CA GLY A 156 -0.64 -14.79 12.84
C GLY A 156 -0.53 -14.56 11.33
N THR A 157 -0.73 -15.63 10.56
CA THR A 157 -0.78 -15.56 9.10
C THR A 157 -2.10 -14.93 8.67
N LEU A 158 -2.01 -13.82 7.93
CA LEU A 158 -3.17 -13.18 7.29
C LEU A 158 -3.32 -13.69 5.86
N GLU A 159 -4.53 -14.08 5.47
CA GLU A 159 -4.90 -14.32 4.07
C GLU A 159 -5.29 -12.97 3.45
N VAL A 160 -4.58 -12.55 2.41
CA VAL A 160 -4.82 -11.29 1.70
C VAL A 160 -5.31 -11.63 0.30
N ARG A 161 -6.43 -11.04 -0.08
CA ARG A 161 -6.94 -11.10 -1.46
C ARG A 161 -7.06 -9.71 -2.04
N VAL A 162 -6.65 -9.58 -3.30
CA VAL A 162 -6.83 -8.38 -4.12
C VAL A 162 -7.80 -8.74 -5.22
N LEU A 163 -8.89 -7.99 -5.31
CA LEU A 163 -9.93 -8.17 -6.30
C LEU A 163 -9.91 -6.97 -7.25
N LEU A 164 -9.96 -7.23 -8.55
CA LEU A 164 -10.14 -6.21 -9.59
C LEU A 164 -11.59 -6.24 -10.02
N PHE A 165 -12.29 -5.13 -9.80
CA PHE A 165 -13.67 -4.93 -10.20
C PHE A 165 -13.77 -3.93 -11.33
N ASP A 166 -14.89 -3.98 -12.04
CA ASP A 166 -15.46 -2.87 -12.79
C ASP A 166 -16.62 -2.27 -11.98
N GLU A 167 -16.59 -0.95 -11.72
CA GLU A 167 -17.67 -0.28 -11.00
C GLU A 167 -18.83 -0.01 -11.95
N ASP A 168 -20.02 -0.37 -11.50
CA ASP A 168 -21.21 -0.30 -12.34
C ASP A 168 -22.40 0.19 -11.51
N SER A 169 -23.35 0.86 -12.14
CA SER A 169 -24.47 1.50 -11.43
C SER A 169 -25.39 0.53 -10.67
N HIS A 170 -25.38 -0.75 -11.02
CA HIS A 170 -26.28 -1.78 -10.46
C HIS A 170 -25.54 -2.98 -9.86
N SER A 171 -24.44 -3.42 -10.47
CA SER A 171 -23.72 -4.65 -10.11
C SER A 171 -22.27 -4.51 -10.50
N ASP A 172 -21.34 -4.67 -9.57
CA ASP A 172 -19.91 -4.60 -9.94
C ASP A 172 -19.45 -5.95 -10.51
N ASP A 173 -18.67 -5.91 -11.58
CA ASP A 173 -18.17 -7.09 -12.25
C ASP A 173 -16.78 -7.46 -11.74
N LEU A 174 -16.62 -8.69 -11.22
CA LEU A 174 -15.34 -9.21 -10.73
C LEU A 174 -14.51 -9.78 -11.90
N TYR A 175 -13.44 -9.07 -12.23
CA TYR A 175 -12.58 -9.38 -13.35
C TYR A 175 -11.39 -10.27 -13.01
N ASP A 176 -10.85 -10.16 -11.80
CA ASP A 176 -9.80 -11.07 -11.36
C ASP A 176 -9.62 -11.04 -9.84
N THR A 177 -9.05 -12.11 -9.29
CA THR A 177 -8.68 -12.22 -7.88
C THR A 177 -7.27 -12.79 -7.74
N TRP A 178 -6.44 -12.08 -7.00
CA TRP A 178 -5.17 -12.60 -6.49
C TRP A 178 -5.27 -12.91 -5.00
N SER A 179 -4.60 -13.97 -4.56
CA SER A 179 -4.51 -14.38 -3.15
C SER A 179 -3.06 -14.61 -2.73
N GLY A 180 -2.72 -14.17 -1.52
CA GLY A 180 -1.43 -14.42 -0.89
C GLY A 180 -1.50 -14.33 0.63
N THR A 181 -0.37 -14.53 1.31
CA THR A 181 -0.32 -14.52 2.77
C THR A 181 0.85 -13.71 3.31
N ILE A 182 0.69 -13.17 4.52
CA ILE A 182 1.75 -12.45 5.25
C ILE A 182 1.68 -12.72 6.75
N GLU A 183 2.84 -12.89 7.38
CA GLU A 183 2.95 -13.02 8.84
C GLU A 183 2.77 -11.67 9.53
N TYR A 184 1.72 -11.55 10.34
CA TYR A 184 1.36 -10.34 11.06
C TYR A 184 1.63 -10.50 12.56
N ALA A 185 2.31 -9.50 13.13
CA ALA A 185 2.78 -9.53 14.51
C ALA A 185 2.60 -8.14 15.17
N PRO A 186 1.36 -7.73 15.52
CA PRO A 186 1.07 -6.44 16.14
C PRO A 186 1.86 -6.26 17.43
N ALA A 187 2.43 -5.07 17.63
CA ALA A 187 3.37 -4.79 18.72
C ALA A 187 2.80 -5.00 20.14
N ASN A 188 1.47 -5.05 20.30
CA ASN A 188 0.79 -5.05 21.60
C ASN A 188 0.35 -6.44 22.11
N GLN A 189 0.59 -7.52 21.36
CA GLN A 189 0.11 -8.86 21.74
C GLN A 189 1.16 -9.70 22.52
N LEU A 190 2.37 -9.19 22.77
CA LEU A 190 3.43 -9.94 23.48
C LEU A 190 3.38 -9.89 25.02
N ASN A 191 2.40 -9.22 25.63
CA ASN A 191 2.32 -9.04 27.10
C ASN A 191 1.14 -9.77 27.78
N GLY A 192 0.40 -10.63 27.08
CA GLY A 192 -0.79 -11.31 27.63
C GLY A 192 -0.52 -12.59 28.45
N ASP A 193 0.52 -13.36 28.12
CA ASP A 193 0.70 -14.73 28.63
C ASP A 193 2.03 -14.96 29.35
N ARG A 194 2.36 -14.13 30.36
CA ARG A 194 3.26 -14.64 31.42
C ARG A 194 2.38 -15.37 32.43
N PRO A 195 2.42 -16.71 32.52
CA PRO A 195 1.86 -17.38 33.69
C PRO A 195 2.55 -16.77 34.90
N ALA A 196 1.77 -16.28 35.85
CA ALA A 196 2.30 -15.86 37.14
C ALA A 196 3.04 -17.07 37.71
N GLU A 197 4.38 -17.06 37.66
CA GLU A 197 5.18 -17.96 38.46
C GLU A 197 4.78 -17.69 39.90
N ARG A 198 3.94 -18.58 40.43
CA ARG A 198 3.70 -18.72 41.85
C ARG A 198 5.07 -19.00 42.44
N SER A 199 5.67 -17.96 43.03
CA SER A 199 6.70 -18.10 44.05
C SER A 199 6.11 -18.94 45.18
N SER A 200 6.23 -20.26 45.10
CA SER A 200 6.09 -21.11 46.26
C SER A 200 7.36 -20.91 47.08
N LEU A 201 7.28 -20.00 48.04
CA LEU A 201 8.21 -19.92 49.15
C LEU A 201 8.32 -21.32 49.77
N ALA A 202 9.52 -21.88 49.68
CA ALA A 202 9.90 -23.06 50.44
C ALA A 202 9.89 -22.68 51.93
N SER A 203 8.86 -23.10 52.64
CA SER A 203 8.91 -23.19 54.10
C SER A 203 9.78 -24.39 54.46
N HIS A 204 11.06 -24.13 54.68
CA HIS A 204 11.88 -24.99 55.55
C HIS A 204 11.39 -24.75 56.98
N ASP A 205 10.50 -25.62 57.46
CA ASP A 205 10.23 -25.72 58.88
C ASP A 205 11.19 -26.75 59.48
N THR A 206 11.81 -26.36 60.58
CA THR A 206 12.89 -27.09 61.23
C THR A 206 12.31 -27.69 62.50
N LYS A 207 12.24 -29.03 62.60
CA LYS A 207 12.36 -29.70 63.89
C LYS A 207 12.70 -31.18 63.76
#